data_AF-A0A7X8BLU4-F1
#
_entry.id   AF-A0A7X8BLU4-F1
#
_cell.length_a   1.000
_cell.length_b   1.000
_cell.length_c   1.000
_cell.angle_alpha   90.00
_cell.angle_beta   90.00
_cell.angle_gamma   90.00
#
_symmetry.space_group_name_H-M   'P 1'
#
loop_
_entity.id
_entity.type
_entity.pdbx_description
1 polymer ?
#
loop_
_entity_poly.entity_id
_entity_poly.type
_entity_poly.pdbx_seq_one_letter_code
_entity_poly.pdbx_strand_id
1 'polypeptide(L)'
;MRKILMTALAVIVALSAAPLSAQVAGTWMGEGKGVCSPPPFWPTDIPIYAWQKWTGEIPDSEDSFKGSWHDETGKFGHFSGKIIAESLTEVYCEGKWTWVYGPDTDPPQEYVMGPFKMWFHKEKLICHGEWSTSYSNEGGKMWGGMVD
;
A
#
# COMPACT_ATOMS: atom_id res chain seq x y z
N MET A 1 58.97 16.41 14.72
CA MET A 1 57.84 16.52 13.77
C MET A 1 56.87 15.37 13.99
N ARG A 2 55.68 15.62 14.56
CA ARG A 2 54.48 14.76 14.58
C ARG A 2 53.51 15.37 15.59
N LYS A 3 52.44 16.02 15.13
CA LYS A 3 51.20 16.34 15.87
C LYS A 3 50.28 17.25 15.04
N ILE A 4 49.95 16.86 13.81
CA ILE A 4 48.78 17.41 13.11
C ILE A 4 48.19 16.26 12.30
N LEU A 5 47.32 15.46 12.92
CA LEU A 5 46.50 14.47 12.21
C LEU A 5 45.37 13.91 13.09
N MET A 6 44.77 14.74 13.96
CA MET A 6 43.65 14.30 14.83
C MET A 6 42.43 15.23 14.86
N THR A 7 42.35 16.22 13.96
CA THR A 7 41.16 17.08 13.86
C THR A 7 40.32 16.86 12.60
N ALA A 8 40.72 15.96 11.69
CA ALA A 8 39.99 15.72 10.45
C ALA A 8 38.99 14.54 10.51
N LEU A 9 38.94 13.77 11.60
CA LEU A 9 38.06 12.60 11.69
C LEU A 9 36.69 12.88 12.34
N ALA A 10 36.53 14.03 13.01
CA ALA A 10 35.26 14.38 13.67
C ALA A 10 34.22 15.01 12.74
N VAL A 11 34.62 15.44 11.53
CA VAL A 11 33.72 16.14 10.59
C VAL A 11 33.13 15.19 9.53
N ILE A 12 33.67 13.98 9.37
CA ILE A 12 33.16 13.00 8.38
C ILE A 12 32.17 12.01 9.02
N VAL A 13 32.21 11.82 10.35
CA VAL A 13 31.31 10.88 11.04
C VAL A 13 29.89 11.47 11.27
N ALA A 14 29.67 12.75 10.98
CA ALA A 14 28.34 13.34 11.00
C ALA A 14 27.53 13.14 9.69
N LEU A 15 28.13 12.53 8.64
CA LEU A 15 27.44 12.23 7.37
C LEU A 15 27.02 10.76 7.21
N SER A 16 27.22 9.93 8.23
CA SER A 16 26.71 8.55 8.25
C SER A 16 25.43 8.40 9.07
N ALA A 17 24.86 9.50 9.56
CA ALA A 17 23.42 9.53 9.69
C ALA A 17 22.91 9.65 8.25
N ALA A 18 22.55 8.51 7.64
CA ALA A 18 21.42 8.54 6.72
C ALA A 18 20.41 9.48 7.39
N PRO A 19 19.89 10.52 6.70
CA PRO A 19 18.84 11.31 7.32
C PRO A 19 17.87 10.29 7.90
N LEU A 20 17.35 10.53 9.11
CA LEU A 20 16.09 9.92 9.50
C LEU A 20 15.04 10.42 8.48
N SER A 21 15.17 10.02 7.22
CA SER A 21 14.13 9.99 6.23
C SER A 21 13.18 9.00 6.84
N ALA A 22 12.12 9.54 7.45
CA ALA A 22 11.01 8.76 7.97
C ALA A 22 10.73 7.63 6.97
N GLN A 23 11.11 6.43 7.37
CA GLN A 23 11.15 5.29 6.48
C GLN A 23 9.70 4.93 6.21
N VAL A 24 9.29 4.97 4.93
CA VAL A 24 7.92 4.59 4.55
C VAL A 24 7.71 3.07 4.69
N ALA A 25 8.81 2.33 4.77
CA ALA A 25 8.80 0.90 4.95
C ALA A 25 8.24 0.53 6.33
N GLY A 26 7.49 -0.56 6.34
CA GLY A 26 6.71 -1.01 7.48
C GLY A 26 5.30 -1.43 7.10
N THR A 27 4.55 -1.78 8.12
CA THR A 27 3.16 -2.23 8.06
C THR A 27 2.22 -1.04 8.13
N TRP A 28 1.28 -1.01 7.19
CA TRP A 28 0.22 -0.02 7.08
C TRP A 28 -1.13 -0.70 7.22
N MET A 29 -2.03 -0.09 7.98
CA MET A 29 -3.39 -0.60 8.17
C MET A 29 -4.40 0.54 8.06
N GLY A 30 -5.62 0.20 7.67
CA GLY A 30 -6.66 1.20 7.58
C GLY A 30 -8.00 0.68 7.12
N GLU A 31 -8.80 1.64 6.69
CA GLU A 31 -10.18 1.46 6.29
C GLU A 31 -10.43 2.18 4.96
N GLY A 32 -11.62 1.98 4.43
CA GLY A 32 -12.02 2.57 3.18
C GLY A 32 -13.52 2.53 2.99
N LYS A 33 -13.95 3.19 1.94
CA LYS A 33 -15.34 3.23 1.50
C LYS A 33 -15.41 3.12 -0.01
N GLY A 34 -16.50 2.54 -0.46
CA GLY A 34 -16.77 2.30 -1.87
C GLY A 34 -17.47 0.96 -2.00
N VAL A 35 -18.13 0.79 -3.13
CA VAL A 35 -18.81 -0.45 -3.48
C VAL A 35 -18.61 -0.65 -4.96
N CYS A 36 -18.39 -1.90 -5.37
CA CYS A 36 -18.47 -2.25 -6.76
C CYS A 36 -19.28 -3.52 -6.97
N SER A 37 -19.81 -3.65 -8.17
CA SER A 37 -20.39 -4.87 -8.67
C SER A 37 -19.27 -5.89 -8.96
N PRO A 38 -19.57 -7.20 -8.88
CA PRO A 38 -18.62 -8.23 -9.28
C PRO A 38 -18.40 -8.19 -10.81
N PRO A 39 -17.36 -8.88 -11.33
CA PRO A 39 -17.09 -8.93 -12.75
C PRO A 39 -18.31 -9.44 -13.56
N PRO A 40 -18.61 -8.90 -14.77
CA PRO A 40 -19.87 -9.15 -15.47
C PRO A 40 -20.15 -10.61 -15.86
N PHE A 41 -19.11 -11.44 -15.93
CA PHE A 41 -19.21 -12.86 -16.26
C PHE A 41 -19.57 -13.74 -15.05
N TRP A 42 -19.73 -13.15 -13.87
CA TRP A 42 -20.17 -13.85 -12.66
C TRP A 42 -21.68 -13.73 -12.46
N PRO A 43 -22.41 -14.85 -12.25
CA PRO A 43 -23.86 -14.85 -12.09
C PRO A 43 -24.33 -14.36 -10.70
N THR A 44 -23.61 -13.43 -10.07
CA THR A 44 -23.89 -12.97 -8.71
C THR A 44 -24.12 -11.46 -8.69
N ASP A 45 -25.18 -11.00 -8.05
CA ASP A 45 -25.42 -9.57 -7.79
C ASP A 45 -24.87 -9.16 -6.40
N ILE A 46 -23.76 -9.77 -5.97
CA ILE A 46 -23.24 -9.57 -4.61
C ILE A 46 -22.35 -8.32 -4.60
N PRO A 47 -22.69 -7.27 -3.84
CA PRO A 47 -21.84 -6.08 -3.74
C PRO A 47 -20.50 -6.42 -3.08
N ILE A 48 -19.44 -5.81 -3.56
CA ILE A 48 -18.08 -5.93 -3.02
C ILE A 48 -17.72 -4.60 -2.37
N TYR A 49 -17.44 -4.59 -1.07
CA TYR A 49 -17.03 -3.40 -0.33
C TYR A 49 -15.51 -3.36 -0.17
N ALA A 50 -14.82 -3.18 -1.31
CA ALA A 50 -13.38 -3.27 -1.35
C ALA A 50 -12.71 -2.26 -0.39
N TRP A 51 -11.65 -2.72 0.27
CA TRP A 51 -10.86 -1.91 1.21
C TRP A 51 -11.61 -1.40 2.45
N GLN A 52 -12.77 -1.96 2.81
CA GLN A 52 -13.44 -1.61 4.07
C GLN A 52 -12.51 -1.77 5.28
N LYS A 53 -11.72 -2.84 5.29
CA LYS A 53 -10.54 -3.02 6.13
C LYS A 53 -9.39 -3.54 5.28
N TRP A 54 -8.17 -3.09 5.57
CA TRP A 54 -7.00 -3.54 4.82
C TRP A 54 -5.71 -3.48 5.65
N THR A 55 -4.77 -4.32 5.25
CA THR A 55 -3.40 -4.36 5.78
C THR A 55 -2.44 -4.51 4.60
N GLY A 56 -1.38 -3.72 4.58
CA GLY A 56 -0.32 -3.84 3.59
C GLY A 56 1.05 -3.51 4.17
N GLU A 57 2.08 -3.80 3.39
CA GLU A 57 3.47 -3.67 3.78
C GLU A 57 4.25 -3.04 2.63
N ILE A 58 5.17 -2.14 2.99
CA ILE A 58 6.28 -1.74 2.13
C ILE A 58 7.55 -2.33 2.76
N PRO A 59 8.13 -3.39 2.19
CA PRO A 59 9.36 -3.98 2.73
C PRO A 59 10.56 -3.04 2.58
N ASP A 60 11.50 -3.07 3.53
CA ASP A 60 12.74 -2.28 3.49
C ASP A 60 13.57 -2.49 2.21
N SER A 61 13.45 -3.67 1.60
CA SER A 61 14.25 -4.09 0.46
C SER A 61 13.51 -3.98 -0.88
N GLU A 62 12.26 -3.52 -0.90
CA GLU A 62 11.43 -3.53 -2.11
C GLU A 62 10.69 -2.22 -2.34
N ASP A 63 10.73 -1.71 -3.58
CA ASP A 63 9.94 -0.56 -4.02
C ASP A 63 8.49 -0.95 -4.35
N SER A 64 7.85 -1.70 -3.46
CA SER A 64 6.49 -2.20 -3.67
C SER A 64 5.64 -2.15 -2.42
N PHE A 65 4.36 -1.85 -2.61
CA PHE A 65 3.32 -1.92 -1.57
C PHE A 65 2.41 -3.09 -1.88
N LYS A 66 2.30 -4.04 -0.95
CA LYS A 66 1.51 -5.27 -1.13
C LYS A 66 0.66 -5.53 0.10
N GLY A 67 -0.47 -6.20 -0.08
CA GLY A 67 -1.32 -6.53 1.07
C GLY A 67 -2.63 -7.17 0.70
N SER A 68 -3.55 -7.13 1.65
CA SER A 68 -4.89 -7.70 1.53
C SER A 68 -5.96 -6.76 2.08
N TRP A 69 -7.15 -6.90 1.55
CA TRP A 69 -8.35 -6.22 2.04
C TRP A 69 -9.43 -7.23 2.35
N HIS A 70 -10.34 -6.86 3.25
CA HIS A 70 -11.54 -7.63 3.56
C HIS A 70 -12.72 -6.71 3.85
N ASP A 71 -13.93 -7.24 3.66
CA ASP A 71 -15.17 -6.60 4.05
C ASP A 71 -15.93 -7.41 5.10
N GLU A 72 -16.94 -6.79 5.71
CA GLU A 72 -17.76 -7.43 6.76
C GLU A 72 -18.65 -8.55 6.24
N THR A 73 -18.83 -8.67 4.93
CA THR A 73 -19.58 -9.75 4.28
C THR A 73 -18.71 -10.95 3.92
N GLY A 74 -17.43 -10.92 4.33
CA GLY A 74 -16.44 -11.97 4.11
C GLY A 74 -15.85 -11.98 2.71
N LYS A 75 -16.00 -10.91 1.91
CA LYS A 75 -15.21 -10.76 0.67
C LYS A 75 -13.83 -10.27 1.04
N PHE A 76 -12.86 -10.71 0.24
CA PHE A 76 -11.48 -10.32 0.42
C PHE A 76 -10.76 -10.35 -0.93
N GLY A 77 -9.56 -9.80 -0.92
CA GLY A 77 -8.64 -9.93 -2.02
C GLY A 77 -7.30 -9.32 -1.68
N HIS A 78 -6.47 -9.17 -2.70
CA HIS A 78 -5.11 -8.69 -2.55
C HIS A 78 -4.91 -7.39 -3.30
N PHE A 79 -3.80 -6.74 -3.03
CA PHE A 79 -3.33 -5.62 -3.82
C PHE A 79 -1.81 -5.65 -3.92
N SER A 80 -1.31 -5.17 -5.04
CA SER A 80 0.12 -4.97 -5.26
C SER A 80 0.33 -3.78 -6.16
N GLY A 81 1.19 -2.86 -5.71
CA GLY A 81 1.60 -1.68 -6.45
C GLY A 81 3.09 -1.42 -6.33
N LYS A 82 3.60 -0.60 -7.25
CA LYS A 82 4.99 -0.14 -7.27
C LYS A 82 5.06 1.29 -6.77
N ILE A 83 6.13 1.63 -6.07
CA ILE A 83 6.47 3.03 -5.81
C ILE A 83 6.90 3.64 -7.14
N ILE A 84 6.24 4.73 -7.54
CA ILE A 84 6.52 5.40 -8.82
C ILE A 84 7.04 6.82 -8.65
N ALA A 85 6.84 7.42 -7.47
CA ALA A 85 7.46 8.68 -7.12
C ALA A 85 7.71 8.75 -5.61
N GLU A 86 8.81 9.37 -5.23
CA GLU A 86 9.21 9.55 -3.85
C GLU A 86 9.82 10.95 -3.67
N SER A 87 9.40 11.62 -2.60
CA SER A 87 9.96 12.89 -2.15
C SER A 87 10.40 12.78 -0.68
N LEU A 88 10.90 13.87 -0.11
CA LEU A 88 11.28 13.91 1.31
C LEU A 88 10.09 13.65 2.25
N THR A 89 8.87 14.02 1.84
CA THR A 89 7.68 13.98 2.70
C THR A 89 6.66 12.93 2.28
N GLU A 90 6.70 12.50 1.03
CA GLU A 90 5.64 11.67 0.43
C GLU A 90 6.18 10.55 -0.46
N VAL A 91 5.48 9.42 -0.48
CA VAL A 91 5.67 8.31 -1.41
C VAL A 91 4.36 8.05 -2.14
N TYR A 92 4.44 7.89 -3.45
CA TYR A 92 3.30 7.61 -4.31
C TYR A 92 3.42 6.22 -4.94
N CYS A 93 2.37 5.42 -4.76
CA CYS A 93 2.27 4.07 -5.25
C CYS A 93 1.07 3.91 -6.19
N GLU A 94 1.29 3.19 -7.30
CA GLU A 94 0.24 2.77 -8.22
C GLU A 94 0.27 1.25 -8.39
N GLY A 95 -0.90 0.63 -8.43
CA GLY A 95 -1.00 -0.82 -8.49
C GLY A 95 -2.34 -1.32 -8.96
N LYS A 96 -2.57 -2.62 -8.72
CA LYS A 96 -3.83 -3.28 -8.98
C LYS A 96 -4.32 -3.98 -7.72
N TRP A 97 -5.63 -4.09 -7.62
CA TRP A 97 -6.29 -4.85 -6.57
C TRP A 97 -7.11 -5.98 -7.19
N THR A 98 -7.31 -7.02 -6.40
CA THR A 98 -8.00 -8.25 -6.81
C THR A 98 -9.15 -8.55 -5.87
N TRP A 99 -10.01 -9.47 -6.30
CA TRP A 99 -11.05 -10.09 -5.49
C TRP A 99 -10.91 -11.60 -5.60
N VAL A 100 -10.94 -12.28 -4.45
CA VAL A 100 -10.93 -13.74 -4.40
C VAL A 100 -12.37 -14.23 -4.25
N TYR A 101 -12.84 -14.98 -5.24
CA TYR A 101 -14.12 -15.65 -5.21
C TYR A 101 -13.94 -17.14 -4.92
N GLY A 102 -14.87 -17.69 -4.14
CA GLY A 102 -14.85 -19.11 -3.79
C GLY A 102 -13.54 -19.49 -3.09
N PRO A 103 -13.22 -18.91 -1.92
CA PRO A 103 -12.00 -19.26 -1.18
C PRO A 103 -11.86 -20.75 -0.89
N ASP A 104 -12.99 -21.46 -0.84
CA ASP A 104 -13.06 -22.91 -0.61
C ASP A 104 -12.84 -23.74 -1.88
N THR A 105 -12.63 -23.09 -3.04
CA THR A 105 -12.27 -23.76 -4.30
C THR A 105 -10.76 -23.97 -4.38
N ASP A 106 -10.32 -25.09 -4.97
CA ASP A 106 -8.89 -25.40 -5.17
C ASP A 106 -8.55 -25.41 -6.68
N PRO A 107 -7.78 -24.44 -7.18
CA PRO A 107 -7.25 -23.26 -6.49
C PRO A 107 -8.32 -22.17 -6.32
N PRO A 108 -8.16 -21.27 -5.32
CA PRO A 108 -9.01 -20.10 -5.17
C PRO A 108 -8.97 -19.23 -6.43
N GLN A 109 -10.13 -18.76 -6.89
CA GLN A 109 -10.21 -17.95 -8.10
C GLN A 109 -10.00 -16.48 -7.74
N GLU A 110 -8.92 -15.90 -8.26
CA GLU A 110 -8.57 -14.51 -8.04
C GLU A 110 -8.75 -13.67 -9.31
N TYR A 111 -9.50 -12.58 -9.19
CA TYR A 111 -9.84 -11.69 -10.29
C TYR A 111 -9.19 -10.34 -10.10
N VAL A 112 -8.51 -9.83 -11.13
CA VAL A 112 -8.02 -8.46 -11.15
C VAL A 112 -9.19 -7.51 -11.32
N MET A 113 -9.49 -6.74 -10.29
CA MET A 113 -10.68 -5.89 -10.26
C MET A 113 -10.43 -4.51 -10.86
N GLY A 114 -9.24 -3.96 -10.65
CA GLY A 114 -8.88 -2.67 -11.23
C GLY A 114 -7.65 -2.04 -10.60
N PRO A 115 -7.38 -0.77 -10.94
CA PRO A 115 -6.24 -0.05 -10.42
C PRO A 115 -6.50 0.52 -9.02
N PHE A 116 -5.42 0.79 -8.31
CA PHE A 116 -5.43 1.66 -7.13
C PHE A 116 -4.26 2.63 -7.13
N LYS A 117 -4.42 3.70 -6.36
CA LYS A 117 -3.44 4.75 -6.11
C LYS A 117 -3.34 4.97 -4.61
N MET A 118 -2.12 5.12 -4.08
CA MET A 118 -1.89 5.34 -2.66
C MET A 118 -0.78 6.38 -2.46
N TRP A 119 -1.04 7.33 -1.55
CA TRP A 119 -0.10 8.35 -1.11
C TRP A 119 0.20 8.16 0.37
N PHE A 120 1.49 8.02 0.69
CA PHE A 120 1.98 7.85 2.05
C PHE A 120 2.69 9.13 2.48
N HIS A 121 2.27 9.70 3.61
CA HIS A 121 2.95 10.83 4.23
C HIS A 121 3.93 10.32 5.29
N LYS A 122 5.22 10.40 5.00
CA LYS A 122 6.29 9.80 5.81
C LYS A 122 6.33 10.35 7.24
N GLU A 123 6.22 11.67 7.41
CA GLU A 123 6.31 12.30 8.73
C GLU A 123 5.06 12.08 9.58
N LYS A 124 3.89 12.05 8.95
CA LYS A 124 2.60 11.93 9.64
C LYS A 124 2.23 10.49 9.91
N LEU A 125 2.93 9.53 9.28
CA LEU A 125 2.62 8.11 9.35
C LEU A 125 1.16 7.80 8.98
N ILE A 126 0.63 8.55 8.01
CA ILE A 126 -0.73 8.38 7.48
C ILE A 126 -0.68 8.16 5.98
N CYS A 127 -1.67 7.46 5.45
CA CYS A 127 -1.84 7.29 4.01
C CYS A 127 -3.29 7.53 3.60
N HIS A 128 -3.45 7.86 2.32
CA HIS A 128 -4.75 7.95 1.67
C HIS A 128 -4.63 7.40 0.25
N GLY A 129 -5.72 6.91 -0.30
CA GLY A 129 -5.73 6.29 -1.61
C GLY A 129 -7.10 6.27 -2.25
N GLU A 130 -7.10 5.91 -3.53
CA GLU A 130 -8.31 5.72 -4.33
C GLU A 130 -8.20 4.44 -5.14
N TRP A 131 -9.31 3.74 -5.30
CA TRP A 131 -9.41 2.54 -6.15
C TRP A 131 -10.58 2.69 -7.11
N SER A 132 -10.48 2.04 -8.26
CA SER A 132 -11.59 1.89 -9.19
C SER A 132 -11.66 0.47 -9.70
N THR A 133 -12.81 0.09 -10.27
CA THR A 133 -12.93 -1.15 -11.02
C THR A 133 -12.70 -0.90 -12.52
N SER A 134 -12.22 -1.91 -13.23
CA SER A 134 -12.12 -1.92 -14.70
C SER A 134 -13.43 -2.31 -15.38
N TYR A 135 -14.46 -2.69 -14.62
CA TYR A 135 -15.70 -3.25 -15.15
C TYR A 135 -16.87 -2.23 -15.19
N SER A 136 -16.78 -1.16 -14.42
CA SER A 136 -17.82 -0.14 -14.29
C SER A 136 -17.23 1.21 -13.91
N ASN A 137 -18.07 2.23 -13.72
CA ASN A 137 -17.66 3.55 -13.21
C ASN A 137 -17.64 3.61 -11.67
N GLU A 138 -17.57 2.47 -11.00
CA GLU A 138 -17.53 2.38 -9.55
C GLU A 138 -16.09 2.50 -9.01
N GLY A 139 -16.00 2.87 -7.74
CA GLY A 139 -14.72 3.10 -7.08
C GLY A 139 -14.89 3.48 -5.62
N GLY A 140 -13.77 3.79 -5.00
CA GLY A 140 -13.73 4.10 -3.59
C GLY A 140 -12.49 4.86 -3.16
N LYS A 141 -12.47 5.20 -1.88
CA LYS A 141 -11.36 5.86 -1.21
C LYS A 141 -10.94 5.02 -0.01
N MET A 142 -9.67 5.07 0.32
CA MET A 142 -9.07 4.38 1.45
C MET A 142 -8.13 5.31 2.21
N TRP A 143 -7.95 5.06 3.49
CA TRP A 143 -7.06 5.81 4.37
C TRP A 143 -6.55 4.89 5.47
N GLY A 144 -5.41 5.23 6.05
CA GLY A 144 -4.80 4.43 7.10
C GLY A 144 -3.59 5.10 7.72
N GLY A 145 -2.86 4.32 8.48
CA GLY A 145 -1.61 4.74 9.10
C GLY A 145 -0.65 3.58 9.29
N MET A 146 0.60 3.94 9.56
CA MET A 146 1.63 2.97 9.92
C MET A 146 1.36 2.45 11.34
N VAL A 147 1.62 1.17 11.58
CA VAL A 147 1.34 0.50 12.87
C VAL A 147 2.58 -0.10 13.53
N ASP A 148 3.77 0.12 12.97
CA ASP A 148 5.06 -0.33 13.50
C ASP A 148 5.72 0.68 14.44
#